data_AF-A0A2V7W1W1-F1
#
_entry.id   AF-A0A2V7W1W1-F1
#
_cell.length_a   1.000
_cell.length_b   1.000
_cell.length_c   1.000
_cell.angle_alpha   90.00
_cell.angle_beta   90.00
_cell.angle_gamma   90.00
#
_symmetry.space_group_name_H-M   'P 1'
#
loop_
_entity.id
_entity.type
_entity.pdbx_description
1 polymer ?
#
loop_
_entity_poly.entity_id
_entity_poly.type
_entity_poly.pdbx_seq_one_letter_code
_entity_poly.pdbx_strand_id
1 'polypeptide(L)'
;MIDRCAACDHDQLYFQKDFNRKTGIALVVLGAAFVPWTIIPLIGVTILDYIIWKVVKDVIVCYQCQAVHRGYAIPPAIKPFDLVVHDRHVYGAAPPGAEEGH
;
A
#
# COMPACT_ATOMS: atom_id res chain seq x y z
N MET A 1 0.73 -14.53 14.12
CA MET A 1 0.95 -13.07 14.12
C MET A 1 2.41 -12.83 13.79
N ILE A 2 2.76 -11.67 13.23
CA ILE A 2 4.14 -11.31 12.88
C ILE A 2 4.46 -9.95 13.49
N ASP A 3 5.43 -9.93 14.39
CA ASP A 3 5.85 -8.70 15.10
C ASP A 3 7.24 -8.23 14.65
N ARG A 4 7.97 -9.08 13.90
CA ARG A 4 9.29 -8.81 13.31
C ARG A 4 9.35 -9.37 11.90
N CYS A 5 10.15 -8.73 11.05
CA CYS A 5 10.33 -9.17 9.67
C CYS A 5 10.99 -10.55 9.59
N ALA A 6 10.36 -11.51 8.92
CA ALA A 6 10.94 -12.85 8.75
C ALA A 6 12.18 -12.90 7.82
N ALA A 7 12.49 -11.81 7.11
CA ALA A 7 13.63 -11.73 6.19
C ALA A 7 14.86 -11.04 6.80
N CYS A 8 14.67 -10.02 7.66
CA CYS A 8 15.76 -9.22 8.22
C CYS A 8 15.67 -8.97 9.73
N ASP A 9 14.72 -9.59 10.44
CA ASP A 9 14.46 -9.48 11.89
C ASP A 9 14.11 -8.07 12.41
N HIS A 10 13.90 -7.10 11.51
CA HIS A 10 13.55 -5.73 11.87
C HIS A 10 12.12 -5.61 12.43
N ASP A 11 11.90 -4.71 13.38
CA ASP A 11 10.64 -4.52 14.09
C ASP A 11 9.73 -3.43 13.49
N GLN A 12 10.28 -2.55 12.64
CA GLN A 12 9.50 -1.53 11.94
C GLN A 12 8.76 -2.15 10.75
N LEU A 13 7.49 -2.44 10.98
CA LEU A 13 6.53 -2.98 10.01
C LEU A 13 5.38 -2.00 9.82
N TYR A 14 4.79 -2.00 8.63
CA TYR A 14 3.53 -1.30 8.35
C TYR A 14 2.59 -2.21 7.59
N PHE A 15 1.29 -1.93 7.63
CA PHE A 15 0.34 -2.61 6.76
C PHE A 15 -0.11 -1.71 5.61
N GLN A 16 -0.39 -2.33 4.47
CA GLN A 16 -0.98 -1.69 3.30
C GLN A 16 -1.85 -2.68 2.52
N LYS A 17 -2.69 -2.17 1.62
CA LYS A 17 -3.47 -2.99 0.69
C LYS A 17 -2.53 -3.73 -0.29
N ASP A 18 -2.71 -5.04 -0.48
CA ASP A 18 -1.95 -5.84 -1.48
C ASP A 18 -2.49 -5.61 -2.89
N PHE A 19 -2.46 -4.36 -3.32
CA PHE A 19 -2.93 -4.02 -4.64
C PHE A 19 -1.90 -4.46 -5.68
N ASN A 20 -2.30 -5.43 -6.50
CA ASN A 20 -1.43 -5.90 -7.57
C ASN A 20 -1.30 -4.81 -8.64
N ARG A 21 -0.06 -4.40 -8.93
CA ARG A 21 0.25 -3.45 -10.01
C ARG A 21 -0.41 -3.85 -11.35
N LYS A 22 -0.49 -5.15 -11.65
CA LYS A 22 -1.16 -5.66 -12.86
C LYS A 22 -2.66 -5.33 -12.89
N THR A 23 -3.34 -5.45 -11.76
CA THR A 23 -4.78 -5.14 -11.65
C THR A 23 -5.04 -3.66 -11.89
N GLY A 24 -4.24 -2.78 -11.27
CA GLY A 24 -4.34 -1.34 -11.49
C GLY A 24 -4.11 -0.94 -12.95
N ILE A 25 -3.06 -1.47 -13.59
CA ILE A 25 -2.77 -1.22 -15.00
C ILE A 25 -3.94 -1.70 -15.89
N ALA A 26 -4.49 -2.88 -15.62
CA ALA A 26 -5.63 -3.41 -16.39
C ALA A 26 -6.85 -2.47 -16.32
N LEU A 27 -7.19 -1.96 -15.13
CA LEU A 27 -8.30 -1.00 -14.97
C LEU A 27 -8.06 0.30 -15.74
N VAL A 28 -6.84 0.85 -15.68
CA VAL A 28 -6.48 2.08 -16.39
C VAL A 28 -6.56 1.88 -17.90
N VAL A 29 -6.02 0.77 -18.42
CA VAL A 29 -6.05 0.46 -19.86
C VAL A 29 -7.50 0.27 -20.34
N LEU A 30 -8.33 -0.45 -19.57
CA LEU A 30 -9.75 -0.60 -19.89
C LEU A 30 -10.45 0.76 -19.93
N GLY A 31 -10.30 1.59 -18.90
CA GLY A 31 -10.88 2.92 -18.87
C GLY A 31 -10.45 3.78 -20.06
N ALA A 32 -9.14 3.88 -20.30
CA ALA A 32 -8.58 4.67 -21.40
C ALA A 32 -9.06 4.20 -22.78
N ALA A 33 -9.25 2.89 -22.98
CA ALA A 33 -9.76 2.36 -24.23
C ALA A 33 -11.20 2.80 -24.51
N PHE A 34 -12.07 2.90 -23.50
CA PHE A 34 -13.50 3.21 -23.71
C PHE A 34 -13.86 4.70 -23.59
N VAL A 35 -13.02 5.51 -22.95
CA VAL A 35 -13.24 6.97 -22.76
C VAL A 35 -13.46 7.77 -24.05
N PRO A 36 -12.78 7.50 -25.20
CA PRO A 36 -12.96 8.31 -26.42
C PRO A 36 -14.39 8.35 -26.96
N TRP A 37 -15.23 7.37 -26.60
CA TRP A 37 -16.60 7.28 -27.07
C TRP A 37 -17.61 7.94 -26.12
N THR A 38 -17.47 7.77 -24.80
CA THR A 38 -18.40 8.30 -23.78
C THR A 38 -17.73 8.42 -22.40
N ILE A 39 -18.35 9.16 -21.48
CA ILE A 39 -17.90 9.29 -20.07
C ILE A 39 -18.34 8.12 -19.17
N ILE A 40 -19.31 7.31 -19.61
CA ILE A 40 -19.90 6.20 -18.84
C ILE A 40 -18.86 5.16 -18.35
N PRO A 41 -17.84 4.77 -19.14
CA PRO A 41 -16.79 3.85 -18.71
C PRO A 41 -16.00 4.36 -17.51
N LEU A 42 -15.87 5.67 -17.34
CA LEU A 42 -15.19 6.26 -16.20
C LEU A 42 -15.92 5.96 -14.89
N ILE A 43 -17.26 6.04 -14.91
CA ILE A 43 -18.12 5.66 -13.77
C ILE A 43 -17.97 4.16 -13.50
N GLY A 44 -18.03 3.33 -14.55
CA GLY A 44 -17.91 1.88 -14.43
C GLY A 44 -16.57 1.44 -13.83
N VAL A 45 -15.46 1.99 -14.33
CA VAL A 45 -14.11 1.70 -13.80
C VAL A 45 -13.95 2.21 -12.38
N THR A 46 -14.54 3.36 -12.02
CA THR A 46 -14.50 3.87 -10.63
C THR A 46 -15.24 2.95 -9.67
N ILE A 47 -16.42 2.45 -10.04
CA ILE A 47 -17.17 1.49 -9.22
C ILE A 47 -16.39 0.19 -9.09
N LEU A 48 -15.82 -0.30 -10.19
CA LEU A 48 -15.01 -1.52 -10.19
C LEU A 48 -13.77 -1.39 -9.31
N ASP A 49 -13.06 -0.25 -9.39
CA ASP A 49 -11.90 0.05 -8.54
C ASP A 49 -12.29 0.05 -7.06
N TYR A 50 -13.41 0.68 -6.70
CA TYR A 50 -13.93 0.67 -5.34
C TYR A 50 -14.24 -0.74 -4.83
N ILE A 51 -14.85 -1.58 -5.65
CA ILE A 51 -15.14 -2.98 -5.31
C ILE A 51 -13.83 -3.75 -5.07
N ILE A 52 -12.85 -3.58 -5.96
CA ILE A 52 -11.54 -4.23 -5.81
C ILE A 52 -10.87 -3.74 -4.52
N TRP A 53 -10.87 -2.43 -4.26
CA TRP A 53 -10.31 -1.86 -3.03
C TRP A 53 -10.94 -2.46 -1.77
N LYS A 54 -12.26 -2.70 -1.76
CA LYS A 54 -12.95 -3.35 -0.65
C LYS A 54 -12.54 -4.82 -0.45
N VAL A 55 -12.28 -5.55 -1.54
CA VAL A 55 -12.05 -7.00 -1.51
C VAL A 55 -10.57 -7.38 -1.31
N VAL A 56 -9.64 -6.54 -1.78
CA VAL A 56 -8.20 -6.81 -1.66
C VAL A 56 -7.84 -7.01 -0.18
N LYS A 57 -6.89 -7.90 0.13
CA LYS A 57 -6.45 -8.11 1.51
C LYS A 57 -5.30 -7.19 1.85
N ASP A 58 -5.16 -6.87 3.13
CA ASP A 58 -4.00 -6.15 3.61
C ASP A 58 -2.79 -7.09 3.76
N VAL A 59 -1.61 -6.52 3.61
CA VAL A 59 -0.31 -7.17 3.77
C VAL A 59 0.56 -6.36 4.70
N ILE A 60 1.48 -7.04 5.36
CA ILE A 60 2.46 -6.41 6.25
C ILE A 60 3.77 -6.30 5.48
N VAL A 61 4.39 -5.13 5.51
CA VAL A 61 5.62 -4.82 4.77
C VAL A 61 6.66 -4.27 5.75
N CYS A 62 7.92 -4.67 5.57
CA CYS A 62 9.02 -4.15 6.35
C CYS A 62 9.55 -2.83 5.78
N TYR A 63 9.74 -1.81 6.63
CA TYR A 63 10.32 -0.54 6.19
C TYR A 63 11.76 -0.69 5.66
N GLN A 64 12.54 -1.59 6.25
CA GLN A 64 13.97 -1.76 5.91
C GLN A 64 14.18 -2.55 4.62
N CYS A 65 13.76 -3.82 4.59
CA CYS A 65 14.06 -4.72 3.47
C CYS A 65 12.95 -4.81 2.41
N GLN A 66 11.81 -4.16 2.65
CA GLN A 66 10.64 -4.17 1.76
C GLN A 66 10.06 -5.58 1.51
N ALA A 67 10.32 -6.55 2.41
CA ALA A 67 9.72 -7.87 2.35
C ALA A 67 8.21 -7.79 2.62
N VAL A 68 7.42 -8.47 1.79
CA VAL A 68 5.95 -8.50 1.87
C VAL A 68 5.50 -9.80 2.53
N HIS A 69 4.83 -9.68 3.66
CA HIS A 69 4.29 -10.77 4.45
C HIS A 69 2.77 -10.89 4.23
N ARG A 70 2.37 -11.93 3.49
CA ARG A 70 0.96 -12.25 3.16
C ARG A 70 0.37 -13.25 4.14
N GLY A 71 -0.94 -13.15 4.37
CA GLY A 71 -1.69 -14.15 5.14
C GLY A 71 -1.59 -14.03 6.66
N TYR A 72 -0.89 -13.02 7.17
CA TYR A 72 -0.82 -12.73 8.60
C TYR A 72 -1.95 -11.79 9.02
N ALA A 73 -2.52 -12.04 10.20
CA ALA A 73 -3.39 -11.06 10.86
C ALA A 73 -2.56 -9.83 11.26
N ILE A 74 -3.10 -8.63 11.03
CA ILE A 74 -2.45 -7.36 11.40
C ILE A 74 -2.60 -7.17 12.91
N PRO A 75 -1.50 -7.19 13.68
CA PRO A 75 -1.53 -6.85 15.10
C PRO A 75 -1.89 -5.36 15.29
N PRO A 76 -2.54 -4.99 16.40
CA PRO A 76 -2.91 -3.59 16.67
C PRO A 76 -1.70 -2.66 16.83
N ALA A 77 -0.50 -3.19 17.08
CA ALA A 77 0.74 -2.44 17.14
C ALA A 77 1.25 -1.97 15.76
N ILE A 78 0.90 -2.68 14.68
CA ILE A 78 1.33 -2.33 13.33
C ILE A 78 0.43 -1.23 12.79
N LYS A 79 1.05 -0.07 12.52
CA LYS A 79 0.37 1.10 11.96
C LYS A 79 0.32 1.05 10.42
N PRO A 80 -0.58 1.81 9.79
CA PRO A 80 -0.51 2.03 8.35
C PRO A 80 0.81 2.73 7.97
N PHE A 81 1.12 2.73 6.68
CA PHE A 81 2.31 3.37 6.13
C PHE A 81 2.45 4.83 6.61
N ASP A 82 3.67 5.18 7.05
CA ASP A 82 4.08 6.50 7.49
C ASP A 82 5.28 6.96 6.65
N LEU A 83 5.13 8.11 6.00
CA LEU A 83 6.13 8.68 5.12
C LEU A 83 7.40 9.11 5.88
N VAL A 84 7.28 9.63 7.10
CA VAL A 84 8.42 10.08 7.90
C VAL A 84 9.30 8.89 8.28
N VAL A 85 8.67 7.79 8.70
CA VAL A 85 9.37 6.54 9.02
C VAL A 85 10.04 5.98 7.76
N HIS A 86 9.34 5.98 6.62
CA HIS A 86 9.92 5.53 5.35
C HIS A 86 11.16 6.34 4.95
N ASP A 87 11.04 7.67 4.94
CA ASP A 87 12.13 8.56 4.56
C ASP A 87 13.34 8.42 5.49
N ARG A 88 13.13 8.20 6.79
CA ARG A 88 14.22 7.88 7.72
C ARG A 88 14.99 6.62 7.31
N HIS A 89 14.29 5.58 6.85
CA HIS A 89 14.94 4.33 6.41
C HIS A 89 15.62 4.48 5.04
N VAL A 90 15.09 5.30 4.14
CA VAL A 90 15.62 5.48 2.78
C VAL A 90 16.74 6.52 2.71
N TYR A 91 16.56 7.66 3.37
CA TYR A 91 17.45 8.84 3.25
C TYR A 91 18.24 9.13 4.54
N GLY A 92 17.94 8.44 5.64
CA GLY A 92 18.62 8.67 6.93
C GLY A 92 18.21 9.97 7.64
N ALA A 93 17.26 10.73 7.08
CA ALA A 93 16.76 11.98 7.66
C ALA A 93 15.25 12.12 7.40
N ALA A 94 14.54 12.76 8.33
CA ALA A 94 13.14 13.14 8.15
C ALA A 94 13.02 14.31 7.16
N PRO A 95 11.91 14.41 6.40
CA PRO A 95 11.70 15.53 5.49
C PRO A 95 11.60 16.86 6.28
N PRO A 96 12.10 17.98 5.71
CA PRO A 96 12.06 19.28 6.38
C PRO A 96 10.62 19.67 6.71
N GLY A 97 10.32 19.86 8.01
CA GLY A 97 8.98 20.19 8.52
C GLY A 97 8.19 19.03 9.13
N ALA A 98 8.74 17.81 9.16
CA ALA A 98 8.16 16.72 9.94
C ALA A 98 8.53 16.87 11.43
N GLU A 99 7.68 17.54 12.19
CA GLU A 99 7.81 17.59 13.66
C GLU A 99 7.43 16.22 14.24
N GLU A 100 8.35 15.59 14.96
CA GLU A 100 8.15 14.32 15.65
C GLU A 100 7.27 14.58 16.89
N GLY A 101 5.96 14.41 16.77
CA GLY A 101 5.04 14.43 17.90
C GLY A 101 5.37 13.26 18.84
N HIS A 102 6.03 13.59 19.96
CA HIS A 102 6.45 12.68 21.03
C HIS A 102 5.26 12.25 21.90
#